data_AF-A0A0P9UIC5-F1
#
_entry.id   AF-A0A0P9UIC5-F1
#
_cell.length_a   1.000
_cell.length_b   1.000
_cell.length_c   1.000
_cell.angle_alpha   90.00
_cell.angle_beta   90.00
_cell.angle_gamma   90.00
#
_symmetry.space_group_name_H-M   'P 1'
#
loop_
_entity.id
_entity.type
_entity.pdbx_description
1 polymer ?
#
loop_
_entity_poly.entity_id
_entity_poly.type
_entity_poly.pdbx_seq_one_letter_code
_entity_poly.pdbx_strand_id
1 'polypeptide(L)' 'MEEKGVVIRTVLATSPPSAEYSLSELGLELLPAIEAIAEIGYKLRLKRRDEMVELAGGKPQLNSDWP' A
#
# COMPACT_ATOMS: atom_id res chain seq x y z
N MET A 1 -6.54 13.69 8.26
CA MET A 1 -6.40 13.51 6.79
C MET A 1 -7.34 14.43 6.04
N GLU A 2 -8.60 14.52 6.47
CA GLU A 2 -9.55 15.53 5.98
C GLU A 2 -9.03 16.98 6.17
N GLU A 3 -8.60 17.34 7.38
CA GLU A 3 -7.96 18.65 7.65
C GLU A 3 -6.70 18.92 6.81
N LYS A 4 -6.05 17.85 6.31
CA LYS A 4 -4.86 17.95 5.45
C LYS A 4 -5.22 18.00 3.96
N GLY A 5 -6.51 17.98 3.61
CA GLY A 5 -7.02 18.02 2.23
C GLY A 5 -6.86 16.72 1.44
N VAL A 6 -6.46 15.61 2.08
CA VAL A 6 -6.19 14.31 1.39
C VAL A 6 -7.45 13.47 1.24
N VAL A 7 -8.37 13.58 2.20
CA VAL A 7 -9.60 12.77 2.27
C VAL A 7 -10.80 13.69 2.25
N ILE A 8 -11.81 13.34 1.46
CA ILE A 8 -13.13 13.99 1.45
C ILE A 8 -14.07 13.13 2.30
N ARG A 9 -14.82 13.78 3.20
CA ARG A 9 -15.82 13.13 4.04
C ARG A 9 -17.21 13.60 3.63
N THR A 10 -18.10 12.65 3.32
CA THR A 10 -19.50 12.92 2.97
C THR A 10 -20.41 12.29 4.00
N VAL A 11 -21.17 13.09 4.75
CA VAL A 11 -22.18 12.58 5.69
C VAL A 11 -23.42 12.16 4.91
N LEU A 12 -23.90 10.95 5.18
CA LEU A 12 -25.12 10.43 4.59
C LEU A 12 -26.25 10.47 5.62
N ALA A 13 -27.40 11.00 5.19
CA ALA A 13 -28.63 11.03 5.99
C ALA A 13 -29.35 9.66 5.98
N THR A 14 -28.66 8.62 6.45
CA THR A 14 -29.19 7.25 6.63
C THR A 14 -29.59 6.99 8.08
N SER A 15 -30.31 5.88 8.33
CA SER A 15 -30.56 5.36 9.68
C SER A 15 -29.95 3.96 9.81
N PRO A 16 -28.89 3.78 10.63
CA PRO A 16 -28.18 4.80 11.41
C PRO A 16 -27.38 5.79 10.53
N PRO A 17 -27.03 6.99 11.04
CA PRO A 17 -26.23 7.96 10.29
C PRO A 17 -24.86 7.36 9.94
N SER A 18 -24.42 7.60 8.71
CA SER A 18 -23.17 7.07 8.18
C SER A 18 -22.37 8.16 7.46
N ALA A 19 -21.12 7.85 7.14
CA ALA A 19 -20.28 8.72 6.34
C ALA A 19 -19.44 7.90 5.37
N GLU A 20 -19.30 8.41 4.16
CA GLU A 20 -18.38 7.89 3.16
C GLU A 20 -17.10 8.71 3.13
N TYR A 21 -16.00 8.03 2.83
CA TYR A 21 -14.68 8.64 2.71
C TYR A 21 -14.10 8.30 1.35
N SER A 22 -13.61 9.31 0.65
CA SER A 22 -12.92 9.16 -0.62
C SER A 22 -11.62 9.95 -0.62
N LEU A 23 -10.72 9.63 -1.54
CA LEU A 23 -9.56 10.47 -1.79
C LEU A 23 -10.00 11.76 -2.51
N SER A 24 -9.43 12.89 -2.11
CA SER A 24 -9.47 14.10 -2.93
C SER A 24 -8.56 13.96 -4.15
N GLU A 25 -8.61 14.92 -5.07
CA GLU A 25 -7.65 14.99 -6.18
C GLU A 25 -6.20 14.99 -5.67
N LEU A 26 -5.90 15.83 -4.67
CA LEU A 26 -4.60 15.82 -4.00
C LEU A 26 -4.27 14.47 -3.35
N GLY A 27 -5.27 13.80 -2.77
CA GLY A 27 -5.08 12.47 -2.18
C GLY A 27 -4.77 11.39 -3.21
N LEU A 28 -5.34 11.49 -4.42
CA LEU A 28 -5.02 10.60 -5.54
C LEU A 28 -3.59 10.81 -6.04
N GLU A 29 -3.08 12.04 -6.04
CA GLU A 29 -1.68 12.34 -6.40
C GLU A 29 -0.66 11.66 -5.48
N LEU A 30 -1.06 11.22 -4.28
CA LEU A 30 -0.19 10.47 -3.37
C LEU A 30 -0.03 8.99 -3.76
N LEU A 31 -0.93 8.43 -4.59
CA LEU A 31 -0.91 7.01 -4.92
C LEU A 31 0.42 6.54 -5.53
N PRO A 32 1.02 7.23 -6.52
CA PRO A 32 2.30 6.79 -7.08
C PRO A 32 3.42 6.72 -6.05
N ALA A 33 3.45 7.65 -5.08
CA ALA A 33 4.45 7.64 -4.02
C ALA A 33 4.23 6.49 -3.03
N ILE A 34 2.96 6.21 -2.67
CA ILE A 34 2.60 5.09 -1.79
C ILE A 34 2.95 3.75 -2.46
N GLU A 35 2.63 3.61 -3.75
CA GLU A 35 2.93 2.42 -4.55
C GLU A 35 4.44 2.19 -4.65
N ALA A 36 5.22 3.23 -4.93
CA ALA A 36 6.68 3.13 -4.98
C ALA A 36 7.28 2.68 -3.63
N ILE A 37 6.78 3.23 -2.52
CA ILE A 37 7.22 2.83 -1.17
C ILE A 37 6.85 1.36 -0.91
N ALA A 38 5.63 0.94 -1.27
CA ALA A 38 5.19 -0.44 -1.12
C ALA A 38 6.07 -1.40 -1.94
N GLU A 39 6.33 -1.09 -3.21
CA GLU A 39 7.19 -1.87 -4.10
C GLU A 39 8.60 -2.05 -3.52
N ILE A 40 9.21 -0.98 -3.03
CA ILE A 40 10.51 -1.03 -2.36
C ILE A 40 10.43 -1.93 -1.12
N GLY A 41 9.38 -1.79 -0.31
CA GLY A 41 9.14 -2.64 0.86
C GLY A 41 9.06 -4.13 0.51
N TYR A 42 8.37 -4.48 -0.57
CA TYR A 42 8.29 -5.87 -1.07
C TYR A 42 9.65 -6.39 -1.51
N LYS A 43 10.41 -5.60 -2.28
CA LYS A 43 11.77 -5.97 -2.72
C LYS A 43 12.70 -6.20 -1.54
N LEU A 44 12.63 -5.35 -0.51
CA LEU A 44 13.43 -5.51 0.71
C LEU A 44 13.06 -6.78 1.48
N ARG A 45 11.76 -7.10 1.58
CA ARG A 45 11.29 -8.34 2.22
C ARG A 45 11.75 -9.58 1.46
N LEU A 46 11.68 -9.56 0.13
CA LEU A 46 12.12 -10.66 -0.71
C LEU A 46 13.63 -10.92 -0.55
N LYS A 47 14.45 -9.87 -0.63
CA LYS A 47 15.90 -9.97 -0.39
C LYS A 47 16.22 -10.61 0.96
N ARG A 48 15.58 -10.14 2.04
CA ARG A 48 15.78 -10.72 3.38
C ARG A 48 15.42 -12.21 3.41
N ARG A 49 14.34 -12.61 2.73
CA ARG A 49 13.92 -14.01 2.67
C ARG A 49 14.93 -14.86 1.91
N ASP A 50 15.43 -14.37 0.77
CA ASP A 50 16.42 -15.07 -0.04
C ASP A 50 17.74 -15.23 0.74
N GLU A 51 18.20 -14.18 1.43
CA GLU A 51 19.35 -14.23 2.34
C GLU A 51 19.17 -15.30 3.43
N MET A 52 17.98 -15.39 4.04
CA MET A 52 17.66 -16.42 5.04
C MET A 52 17.63 -17.83 4.44
N VAL A 53 17.17 -17.99 3.20
CA VAL A 53 17.14 -19.28 2.49
C VAL A 53 18.56 -19.72 2.12
N GLU A 54 19.40 -18.79 1.65
CA GLU A 54 20.81 -19.05 1.34
C GLU A 54 21.60 -19.47 2.59
N LEU A 55 21.39 -18.77 3.72
CA LEU A 55 21.96 -19.16 5.02
C LEU A 55 21.51 -20.56 5.48
N ALA A 56 20.30 -20.97 5.11
CA ALA A 56 19.76 -22.30 5.39
C ALA A 56 20.15 -23.35 4.34
N GLY A 57 20.98 -23.01 3.35
CA GLY A 57 21.44 -23.91 2.28
C GLY A 57 20.39 -24.24 1.21
N GLY A 58 19.27 -23.50 1.16
CA GLY A 58 18.23 -23.63 0.14
C GLY A 58 18.52 -22.75 -1.09
N LYS A 59 17.81 -23.00 -2.21
CA LYS A 59 17.92 -22.14 -3.41
C LYS A 59 16.98 -20.93 -3.30
N PRO A 60 17.44 -19.70 -3.58
CA PRO A 60 16.59 -18.51 -3.59
C PRO A 60 15.50 -18.61 -4.66
N GLN A 61 14.34 -17.99 -4.41
CA GLN A 61 13.22 -18.00 -5.34
C GLN A 61 13.46 -16.97 -6.45
N LEU A 62 13.86 -17.44 -7.63
CA LEU A 62 13.92 -16.64 -8.86
C LEU A 62 12.48 -16.28 -9.27
N ASN A 63 12.03 -15.10 -8.81
CA ASN A 63 10.95 -14.26 -9.34
C ASN A 63 9.87 -14.99 -10.15
N SER A 64 8.90 -15.54 -9.42
CA SER A 64 7.58 -15.88 -9.95
C SER A 64 6.72 -14.62 -9.99
N ASP A 65 6.52 -14.12 -11.21
CA ASP A 65 5.39 -13.34 -11.71
C ASP A 65 4.41 -12.80 -10.65
N TRP A 66 4.38 -11.48 -10.52
CA TRP A 66 3.19 -10.74 -10.07
C TRP A 66 3.05 -9.49 -10.97
N PRO A 67 1.81 -9.06 -11.29
CA PRO A 67 1.47 -8.24 -12.46
C PRO A 67 1.82 -6.76 -12.31
#